data_AF-A0A2B5JSX1-F1
#
_entry.id   AF-A0A2B5JSX1-F1
#
_cell.length_a   1.000
_cell.length_b   1.000
_cell.length_c   1.000
_cell.angle_alpha   90.00
_cell.angle_beta   90.00
_cell.angle_gamma   90.00
#
_symmetry.space_group_name_H-M   'P 1'
#
loop_
_entity.id
_entity.type
_entity.pdbx_description
1 polymer ?
#
loop_
_entity_poly.entity_id
_entity_poly.type
_entity_poly.pdbx_seq_one_letter_code
_entity_poly.pdbx_strand_id
1 'polypeptide(L)' 'MMKMKNYISIGKAANILGKTQQTLRNWDKEGVFIADRTPKGHRIYDFEKVVAFQKKSETHSKTETNNVFIYGRVSIKTT' A
#
# COMPACT_ATOMS: atom_id res chain seq x y z
N MET A 1 -9.56 -27.57 -5.77
CA MET A 1 -8.24 -27.08 -6.21
C MET A 1 -7.58 -26.31 -5.07
N MET A 2 -6.48 -26.82 -4.50
CA MET A 2 -5.69 -26.08 -3.52
C MET A 2 -4.93 -24.97 -4.26
N LYS A 3 -5.27 -23.71 -3.97
CA LYS A 3 -4.47 -22.58 -4.44
C LYS A 3 -3.18 -22.50 -3.63
N MET A 4 -2.05 -22.67 -4.29
CA MET A 4 -0.74 -22.40 -3.68
C MET A 4 -0.65 -20.90 -3.36
N LYS A 5 -0.56 -20.57 -2.08
CA LYS A 5 -0.34 -19.19 -1.64
C LYS A 5 1.11 -18.80 -1.89
N ASN A 6 1.32 -17.93 -2.86
CA ASN A 6 2.64 -17.41 -3.17
C ASN A 6 2.89 -16.16 -2.32
N TYR A 7 3.65 -16.32 -1.24
CA TYR A 7 4.00 -15.19 -0.37
C TYR A 7 5.17 -14.40 -0.95
N ILE A 8 5.03 -13.08 -0.97
CA ILE A 8 6.02 -12.14 -1.48
C ILE A 8 6.40 -11.12 -0.40
N SER A 9 7.61 -10.58 -0.49
CA SER A 9 8.08 -9.52 0.40
C SER A 9 7.38 -8.19 0.12
N ILE A 10 7.42 -7.27 1.10
CA ILE A 10 6.91 -5.90 0.94
C ILE A 10 7.49 -5.17 -0.28
N GLY A 11 8.77 -5.39 -0.59
CA GLY A 11 9.42 -4.78 -1.76
C GLY A 11 8.84 -5.27 -3.07
N LYS A 12 8.56 -6.58 -3.19
CA LYS A 12 7.96 -7.15 -4.39
C LYS A 12 6.50 -6.71 -4.54
N ALA A 13 5.75 -6.67 -3.44
CA ALA A 13 4.37 -6.15 -3.43
C ALA A 13 4.32 -4.67 -3.86
N ALA A 14 5.25 -3.85 -3.37
CA ALA A 14 5.38 -2.44 -3.72
C ALA A 14 5.55 -2.23 -5.23
N ASN A 15 6.46 -3.00 -5.83
CA ASN A 15 6.72 -2.96 -7.26
C ASN A 15 5.49 -3.37 -8.08
N ILE A 16 4.79 -4.43 -7.69
CA ILE A 16 3.58 -4.89 -8.40
C ILE A 16 2.49 -3.82 -8.35
N LEU A 17 2.29 -3.18 -7.20
CA LEU A 17 1.28 -2.14 -6.99
C LEU A 17 1.68 -0.78 -7.55
N GLY A 18 2.93 -0.59 -7.99
CA GLY A 18 3.46 0.71 -8.40
C GLY A 18 3.47 1.74 -7.25
N LYS A 19 3.57 1.28 -6.00
CA LYS A 19 3.61 2.12 -4.79
C LYS A 19 4.93 1.96 -4.07
N THR A 20 5.24 2.88 -3.17
CA THR A 20 6.45 2.75 -2.34
C THR A 20 6.23 1.75 -1.20
N GLN A 21 7.31 1.17 -0.69
CA GLN A 21 7.23 0.35 0.52
C GLN A 21 6.69 1.15 1.73
N GLN A 22 6.92 2.46 1.77
CA GLN A 22 6.39 3.33 2.83
C GLN A 22 4.87 3.41 2.78
N THR A 23 4.30 3.51 1.58
CA THR A 23 2.85 3.47 1.36
C THR A 23 2.26 2.17 1.91
N LEU A 24 2.89 1.02 1.63
CA LEU A 24 2.46 -0.26 2.19
C LEU A 24 2.58 -0.32 3.72
N ARG A 25 3.63 0.27 4.31
CA ARG A 25 3.75 0.38 5.77
C ARG A 25 2.65 1.25 6.38
N ASN A 26 2.24 2.31 5.69
CA ASN A 26 1.14 3.16 6.13
C ASN A 26 -0.18 2.40 6.03
N TRP A 27 -0.44 1.69 4.93
CA TRP A 27 -1.64 0.86 4.79
C TRP A 27 -1.72 -0.30 5.80
N ASP A 28 -0.59 -0.88 6.20
CA ASP A 28 -0.51 -1.85 7.29
C ASP A 28 -0.90 -1.22 8.63
N LYS A 29 -0.49 0.03 8.89
CA LYS A 29 -0.88 0.79 10.10
C LYS A 29 -2.34 1.22 10.09
N GLU A 30 -2.85 1.65 8.93
CA GLU A 30 -4.22 2.12 8.74
C GLU A 30 -5.23 0.96 8.63
N GLY A 31 -4.76 -0.29 8.49
CA GLY A 31 -5.63 -1.46 8.32
C GLY A 31 -6.22 -1.61 6.90
N VAL A 32 -5.78 -0.79 5.95
CA VAL A 32 -6.22 -0.81 4.54
C VAL A 32 -5.68 -2.03 3.80
N PHE A 33 -4.41 -2.39 4.07
CA PHE A 33 -3.77 -3.55 3.47
C PHE A 33 -2.85 -4.22 4.49
N ILE A 34 -3.43 -5.16 5.24
CA ILE A 34 -2.77 -5.83 6.37
C ILE A 34 -1.76 -6.85 5.86
N ALA A 35 -0.52 -6.74 6.32
CA ALA A 35 0.53 -7.71 6.02
C ALA A 35 0.41 -8.94 6.92
N ASP A 36 0.61 -10.12 6.35
CA ASP A 36 0.84 -11.33 7.13
C ASP A 36 2.28 -11.27 7.69
N ARG A 37 2.52 -11.90 8.84
CA ARG A 37 3.85 -11.91 9.48
C ARG A 37 4.45 -13.31 9.47
N THR A 38 5.69 -13.42 9.00
CA THR A 38 6.50 -14.64 9.17
C THR A 38 6.80 -14.82 10.67
N PRO A 39 7.08 -16.05 11.17
CA PRO A 39 7.53 -16.26 12.55
C PRO A 39 8.75 -15.42 12.97
N LYS A 40 9.58 -14.99 12.00
CA LYS A 40 10.72 -14.06 12.20
C LYS A 40 10.32 -12.58 12.27
N GLY A 41 9.04 -12.23 12.14
CA GLY A 41 8.51 -10.87 12.22
C GLY A 41 8.53 -10.07 10.90
N HIS A 42 8.94 -10.67 9.79
CA HIS A 42 8.94 -10.00 8.49
C HIS A 42 7.53 -9.90 7.90
N ARG A 43 7.24 -8.76 7.25
CA ARG A 43 5.99 -8.52 6.53
C ARG A 43 6.00 -9.27 5.20
N ILE A 44 5.05 -10.17 5.03
CA ILE A 44 4.80 -10.93 3.82
C ILE A 44 3.38 -10.66 3.32
N TYR A 45 3.22 -10.70 2.01
CA TYR A 45 1.94 -10.47 1.36
C TYR A 45 1.62 -11.66 0.46
N ASP A 46 0.36 -12.06 0.43
CA ASP A 46 -0.11 -13.03 -0.55
C ASP A 46 -0.19 -12.37 -1.94
N PHE A 47 0.51 -12.93 -2.92
CA PHE A 47 0.53 -12.43 -4.28
C PHE A 47 -0.88 -12.28 -4.87
N GLU A 48 -1.78 -13.24 -4.61
CA GLU A 48 -3.15 -13.15 -5.13
C GLU A 48 -3.91 -11.98 -4.51
N LYS A 49 -3.73 -11.72 -3.21
CA LYS A 49 -4.33 -10.57 -2.52
C LYS A 49 -3.80 -9.27 -3.10
N VAL A 50 -2.50 -9.17 -3.38
CA VAL A 50 -1.87 -7.98 -3.96
C VAL A 50 -2.45 -7.67 -5.34
N VAL A 51 -2.54 -8.67 -6.22
CA VAL A 51 -3.12 -8.50 -7.57
C VAL A 51 -4.62 -8.16 -7.50
N ALA A 52 -5.37 -8.79 -6.59
CA ALA A 52 -6.77 -8.46 -6.38
C ALA A 52 -6.96 -7.04 -5.86
N PHE A 53 -6.08 -6.57 -4.97
CA PHE A 53 -6.11 -5.22 -4.42
C PHE A 53 -5.82 -4.16 -5.50
N GLN A 54 -4.87 -4.43 -6.40
CA GLN A 54 -4.59 -3.56 -7.55
C GLN A 54 -5.86 -3.30 -8.38
N LYS A 55 -6.57 -4.37 -8.75
CA LYS A 55 -7.82 -4.28 -9.53
C LYS A 55 -8.91 -3.49 -8.80
N LYS A 56 -9.03 -3.66 -7.48
CA LYS A 56 -9.99 -2.88 -6.66
C LYS A 56 -9.65 -1.40 -6.64
N SER A 57 -8.37 -1.05 -6.55
CA SER A 57 -7.92 0.36 -6.52
C SER A 57 -8.21 1.09 -7.83
N GLU A 58 -8.12 0.39 -8.97
CA GLU A 58 -8.37 0.94 -10.30
C GLU A 58 -9.85 1.32 -10.50
N THR A 59 -10.76 0.60 -9.83
CA THR A 59 -12.22 0.79 -9.93
C THR A 59 -12.70 2.01 -9.13
N HIS A 60 -11.99 2.44 -8.09
CA HIS A 60 -12.34 3.60 -7.25
C HIS A 60 -11.75 4.94 -7.75
N SER A 61 -11.02 4.95 -8.87
CA SER A 61 -10.34 6.17 -9.36
C SER A 61 -11.21 7.15 -10.17
N LYS A 62 -12.51 6.88 -10.36
CA LYS A 62 -13.38 7.77 -11.18
C LYS A 62 -14.54 8.47 -10.46
N THR A 63 -14.65 8.30 -9.15
CA THR A 63 -15.63 8.99 -8.28
C THR A 63 -15.04 8.83 -6.88
N GLU A 64 -14.48 9.82 -6.19
CA GLU A 64 -15.09 11.08 -5.75
C GLU A 64 -14.00 12.12 -5.36
N THR A 65 -14.23 13.38 -5.74
CA THR A 65 -13.67 14.66 -5.25
C THR A 65 -12.24 14.71 -4.69
N ASN A 66 -11.31 15.24 -5.50
CA ASN A 66 -10.47 16.43 -5.23
C ASN A 66 -10.11 16.80 -3.77
N ASN A 67 -9.68 15.88 -2.90
CA ASN A 67 -8.97 16.27 -1.68
C ASN A 67 -7.47 16.36 -1.98
N VAL A 68 -7.12 17.36 -2.78
CA VAL A 68 -5.73 17.74 -3.06
C VAL A 68 -5.21 18.51 -1.85
N PHE A 69 -4.47 17.82 -0.97
CA PHE A 69 -3.73 18.49 0.10
C PHE A 69 -2.50 19.16 -0.51
N ILE A 70 -2.62 20.43 -0.90
CA ILE A 70 -1.46 21.27 -1.26
C ILE A 70 -0.70 21.58 0.03
N TYR A 71 0.48 20.96 0.23
CA TYR A 71 1.40 21.35 1.29
C TYR A 71 2.17 22.61 0.84
N GLY A 72 1.68 23.79 1.23
CA GLY A 72 2.41 25.04 1.04
C GLY A 72 3.47 25.19 2.13
N ARG A 73 4.76 25.17 1.80
CA ARG A 73 5.81 25.47 2.78
C ARG A 73 5.67 26.94 3.20
N VAL A 74 5.31 27.21 4.45
CA VAL A 74 5.30 28.58 5.00
C VAL A 74 6.69 28.85 5.57
N SER A 75 7.44 29.75 4.96
CA SER A 75 8.67 30.27 5.57
C SER A 75 8.32 31.43 6.46
N ILE A 76 8.50 31.27 7.77
CA ILE A 76 8.36 32.38 8.71
C ILE A 76 9.71 33.10 8.69
N LYS A 77 9.73 34.35 8.24
CA LYS A 77 10.90 35.22 8.38
C LYS A 77 10.86 35.81 9.79
N THR A 78 11.73 35.32 10.67
CA THR A 78 11.99 35.96 11.95
C THR A 78 12.85 37.20 11.68
N THR A 79 12.34 38.39 12.00
CA THR A 79 13.08 39.66 12.04
C THR A 79 13.12 40.13 13.48
#